data_AF-A0A932YZ78-F1
#
_entry.id   AF-A0A932YZ78-F1
#
_cell.length_a   1.000
_cell.length_b   1.000
_cell.length_c   1.000
_cell.angle_alpha   90.00
_cell.angle_beta   90.00
_cell.angle_gamma   90.00
#
_symmetry.space_group_name_H-M   'P 1'
#
loop_
_entity.id
_entity.type
_entity.pdbx_description
1 polymer ?
#
loop_
_entity_poly.entity_id
_entity_poly.type
_entity_poly.pdbx_seq_one_letter_code
_entity_poly.pdbx_strand_id
1 'polypeptide(L)' 'MREREELSNAEVRMALGVSSRTAVRYLDELEAEGKIEQVGKVGHAVTYRLK' A
#
# COMPACT_ATOMS: atom_id res chain seq x y z
N MET A 1 5.28 13.24 17.15
CA MET A 1 4.91 12.88 15.77
C MET A 1 3.95 11.71 15.86
N ARG A 2 2.83 11.71 15.13
CA ARG A 2 2.02 10.50 14.98
C ARG A 2 2.77 9.62 14.00
N GLU A 3 3.24 8.46 14.42
CA GLU A 3 3.68 7.42 13.48
C GLU A 3 2.48 7.11 12.59
N ARG A 4 2.61 7.35 11.29
CA ARG A 4 1.59 6.93 10.34
C ARG A 4 1.85 5.46 10.09
N GLU A 5 0.93 4.60 10.51
CA GLU A 5 1.04 3.16 10.27
C GLU A 5 1.23 2.90 8.78
N GLU A 6 2.28 2.14 8.45
CA GLU A 6 2.56 1.71 7.08
C GLU A 6 1.93 0.33 6.87
N LEU A 7 1.32 0.12 5.71
CA LEU A 7 0.68 -1.14 5.34
C LEU A 7 1.40 -1.78 4.17
N SER A 8 1.68 -3.08 4.27
CA SER A 8 2.16 -3.88 3.16
C SER A 8 1.01 -4.28 2.22
N ASN A 9 1.36 -4.59 0.97
CA ASN A 9 0.41 -5.20 0.03
C ASN A 9 -0.18 -6.53 0.59
N ALA A 10 0.56 -7.24 1.44
CA ALA A 10 0.10 -8.48 2.06
C ALA A 10 -1.03 -8.25 3.07
N GLU A 11 -1.00 -7.15 3.81
CA GLU A 11 -2.08 -6.77 4.74
C GLU A 11 -3.31 -6.29 3.97
N VAL A 12 -3.11 -5.47 2.94
CA VAL A 12 -4.20 -4.97 2.09
C VAL A 12 -4.97 -6.11 1.42
N ARG A 13 -4.27 -7.11 0.85
CA ARG A 13 -4.94 -8.27 0.24
C ARG A 13 -5.75 -9.08 1.25
N MET A 14 -5.27 -9.22 2.50
CA MET A 14 -5.95 -9.99 3.53
C MET A 14 -7.19 -9.26 4.04
N ALA A 15 -7.08 -7.95 4.24
CA ALA A 15 -8.18 -7.10 4.69
C ALA A 15 -9.32 -7.04 3.65
N LEU A 16 -8.98 -6.97 2.36
CA LEU A 16 -9.96 -6.82 1.29
C LEU A 16 -10.39 -8.15 0.65
N GLY A 17 -9.73 -9.26 0.96
CA GLY A 17 -10.02 -10.57 0.37
C GLY A 17 -9.76 -10.63 -1.14
N VAL A 18 -8.78 -9.86 -1.64
CA VAL A 18 -8.47 -9.75 -3.07
C VAL A 18 -7.13 -10.39 -3.45
N SER A 19 -6.93 -10.62 -4.74
CA SER A 19 -5.62 -11.10 -5.23
C SER A 19 -4.52 -10.06 -5.01
N SER A 20 -3.26 -10.50 -4.96
CA SER A 20 -2.12 -9.57 -4.89
C SER A 20 -2.11 -8.57 -6.03
N ARG A 21 -2.44 -8.99 -7.27
CA ARG A 21 -2.47 -8.08 -8.43
C ARG A 21 -3.57 -7.02 -8.28
N THR A 22 -4.70 -7.41 -7.70
CA THR A 22 -5.82 -6.51 -7.46
C THR A 22 -5.48 -5.48 -6.39
N ALA A 23 -4.84 -5.89 -5.29
CA ALA A 23 -4.38 -4.98 -4.25
C ALA A 23 -3.36 -3.96 -4.78
N VAL A 24 -2.36 -4.41 -5.55
CA VAL A 24 -1.39 -3.51 -6.21
C VAL A 24 -2.10 -2.47 -7.09
N ARG A 25 -3.07 -2.88 -7.92
CA ARG A 25 -3.83 -1.94 -8.75
C ARG A 25 -4.52 -0.84 -7.92
N TYR A 26 -5.15 -1.20 -6.81
CA TYR A 26 -5.79 -0.20 -5.93
C TYR A 26 -4.78 0.73 -5.28
N LEU A 27 -3.63 0.21 -4.86
CA LEU A 27 -2.56 1.00 -4.25
C LEU A 27 -1.93 1.96 -5.28
N ASP A 28 -1.71 1.50 -6.51
CA ASP A 28 -1.22 2.34 -7.62
C ASP A 28 -2.21 3.48 -7.94
N GLU A 29 -3.51 3.20 -7.97
CA GLU A 29 -4.55 4.21 -8.17
C GLU A 29 -4.55 5.24 -7.03
N LEU A 30 -4.50 4.79 -5.77
CA LEU A 30 -4.45 5.69 -4.60
C LEU A 30 -3.18 6.54 -4.54
N GLU A 31 -2.04 5.99 -4.97
CA GLU A 31 -0.78 6.73 -5.07
C GLU A 31 -0.82 7.76 -6.20
N ALA A 32 -1.36 7.40 -7.36
CA ALA A 32 -1.57 8.31 -8.49
C ALA A 32 -2.51 9.48 -8.14
N GLU A 33 -3.51 9.23 -7.30
CA GLU A 33 -4.40 10.26 -6.72
C GLU A 33 -3.75 11.07 -5.59
N GLY A 34 -2.54 10.69 -5.15
CA GLY A 34 -1.80 11.37 -4.09
C GLY A 34 -2.31 11.12 -2.67
N LYS A 35 -3.17 10.11 -2.46
CA LYS A 35 -3.76 9.77 -1.16
C LYS A 35 -2.78 8.99 -0.27
N ILE A 36 -1.95 8.16 -0.89
CA ILE A 36 -0.89 7.41 -0.23
C ILE A 36 0.44 7.67 -0.92
N GLU A 37 1.52 7.22 -0.29
CA GLU A 37 2.84 7.11 -0.90
C GLU A 37 3.44 5.75 -0.61
N GLN A 38 4.14 5.21 -1.62
CA GLN A 38 4.94 4.02 -1.45
C GLN A 38 6.21 4.34 -0.64
N VAL A 39 6.46 3.52 0.37
CA VAL A 39 7.69 3.49 1.15
C VAL A 39 8.47 2.23 0.78
N GLY A 40 9.76 2.39 0.46
CA GLY A 40 10.57 1.31 -0.12
C GLY A 40 10.46 1.23 -1.63
N LYS A 41 11.35 0.47 -2.28
CA LYS A 41 11.48 0.44 -3.75
C LYS A 41 10.96 -0.85 -4.38
N VAL A 42 11.27 -2.01 -3.81
CA VAL A 42 10.99 -3.32 -4.41
C VAL A 42 10.81 -4.41 -3.35
N GLY A 43 10.06 -5.45 -3.72
CA GLY A 43 9.91 -6.67 -2.92
C GLY A 43 9.14 -6.48 -1.62
N HIS A 44 9.43 -7.33 -0.63
CA HIS A 44 8.72 -7.36 0.65
C HIS A 44 8.96 -6.13 1.55
N ALA A 45 9.94 -5.28 1.21
CA ALA A 45 10.20 -4.03 1.90
C ALA A 45 9.29 -2.88 1.43
N VAL A 46 8.39 -3.14 0.48
CA VAL A 46 7.41 -2.14 0.01
C VAL A 46 6.22 -2.10 0.95
N THR A 47 6.00 -0.92 1.52
CA THR A 47 4.85 -0.55 2.34
C THR A 47 4.23 0.74 1.80
N TYR A 48 3.05 1.09 2.29
CA TYR A 48 2.31 2.27 1.86
C TYR A 48 1.80 3.02 3.08
N ARG A 49 1.84 4.34 3.04
CA ARG A 49 1.29 5.19 4.10
C ARG A 49 0.47 6.33 3.54
N LEU A 50 -0.49 6.82 4.32
CA LEU A 50 -1.26 8.02 3.99
C LEU A 50 -0.33 9.22 3.84
N LYS A 51 -0.54 10.04 2.81
CA LYS A 51 0.07 11.38 2.69
C LYS A 51 -0.56 12.38 3.65
#